data_AF-A0A3C0CTI6-F1
#
_entry.id   AF-A0A3C0CTI6-F1
#
_cell.length_a   1.000
_cell.length_b   1.000
_cell.length_c   1.000
_cell.angle_alpha   90.00
_cell.angle_beta   90.00
_cell.angle_gamma   90.00
#
_symmetry.space_group_name_H-M   'P 1'
#
loop_
_entity.id
_entity.type
_entity.pdbx_description
1 polymer ?
#
loop_
_entity_poly.entity_id
_entity_poly.type
_entity_poly.pdbx_seq_one_letter_code
_entity_poly.pdbx_strand_id
1 'polypeptide(L)'
;DYTLKNPGKNKIKKTGGNLTLELAPTADIMAEAGETKGDKLLVGFAAETENLIENAQKKLKKKHLDIIVANDVSKPGIGFGADYNQVSIIDNTGAEPLPRMPKAEVAHAILDRIKKLLGGKAKRRC
;
A
#
# COMPACT_ATOMS: atom_id res chain seq x y z
N ASP A 1 4.56 -1.86 -10.35
CA ASP A 1 6.02 -1.65 -10.40
C ASP A 1 6.55 -1.72 -11.81
N TYR A 2 6.35 -2.83 -12.52
CA TYR A 2 6.78 -2.96 -13.92
C TYR A 2 5.67 -3.51 -14.81
N THR A 3 5.70 -3.13 -16.07
CA THR A 3 4.87 -3.67 -17.15
C THR A 3 5.77 -4.12 -18.30
N LEU A 4 5.29 -5.02 -19.17
CA LEU A 4 6.00 -5.37 -20.39
C LEU A 4 6.16 -4.13 -21.27
N LYS A 5 7.38 -3.84 -21.70
CA LYS A 5 7.63 -2.74 -22.64
C LYS A 5 6.93 -3.00 -23.98
N ASN A 6 6.94 -4.26 -24.42
CA ASN A 6 6.33 -4.71 -25.67
C ASN A 6 5.46 -5.96 -25.42
N PRO A 7 4.20 -5.81 -24.95
CA PRO A 7 3.31 -6.94 -24.73
C PRO A 7 2.87 -7.57 -26.06
N GLY A 8 3.05 -8.89 -26.21
CA GLY A 8 2.60 -9.63 -27.38
C GLY A 8 1.08 -9.82 -27.40
N LYS A 9 0.46 -9.74 -28.59
CA LYS A 9 -0.99 -10.01 -28.77
C LYS A 9 -1.36 -11.49 -28.66
N ASN A 10 -0.39 -12.36 -28.92
CA ASN A 10 -0.57 -13.81 -28.96
C ASN A 10 0.35 -14.48 -27.95
N LYS A 11 -0.01 -15.70 -27.53
CA LYS A 11 0.82 -16.56 -26.68
C LYS A 11 2.22 -16.72 -27.30
N ILE A 12 3.26 -16.41 -26.53
CA ILE A 12 4.65 -16.64 -26.93
C ILE A 12 4.88 -18.17 -27.01
N LYS A 13 5.20 -18.66 -28.21
CA LYS A 13 5.49 -20.09 -28.42
C LYS A 13 6.90 -20.41 -27.95
N LYS A 14 7.08 -21.61 -27.37
CA LYS A 14 8.41 -22.09 -26.96
C LYS A 14 9.21 -22.45 -28.22
N THR A 15 10.34 -21.77 -28.44
CA THR A 15 11.20 -21.96 -29.62
C THR A 15 12.49 -22.73 -29.31
N GLY A 16 12.61 -23.29 -28.10
CA GLY A 16 13.77 -24.08 -27.67
C GLY A 16 14.96 -23.27 -27.16
N GLY A 17 14.95 -21.94 -27.30
CA GLY A 17 15.96 -21.03 -26.75
C GLY A 17 15.52 -20.30 -25.47
N ASN A 18 16.40 -19.42 -24.98
CA ASN A 18 16.12 -18.55 -23.84
C ASN A 18 15.09 -17.47 -24.18
N LEU A 19 14.25 -17.10 -23.21
CA LEU A 19 13.28 -16.01 -23.32
C LEU A 19 13.79 -14.78 -22.55
N THR A 20 13.82 -13.63 -23.22
CA THR A 20 14.10 -12.33 -22.59
C THR A 20 12.82 -11.49 -22.58
N LEU A 21 12.47 -10.95 -21.40
CA LEU A 21 11.36 -10.02 -21.24
C LEU A 21 11.92 -8.64 -20.90
N GLU A 22 11.60 -7.65 -21.73
CA GLU A 22 11.94 -6.26 -21.45
C GLU A 22 10.79 -5.61 -20.67
N LEU A 23 11.11 -5.10 -19.49
CA LEU A 23 10.16 -4.48 -18.57
C LEU A 23 10.42 -2.99 -18.45
N ALA A 24 9.36 -2.20 -18.37
CA ALA A 24 9.41 -0.77 -18.11
C ALA A 24 8.67 -0.45 -16.79
N PRO A 25 9.10 0.56 -16.02
CA PRO A 25 8.36 1.02 -14.84
C PRO A 25 6.91 1.36 -15.18
N THR A 26 5.97 0.98 -14.32
CA THR A 26 4.56 1.38 -14.46
C THR A 26 4.35 2.82 -13.99
N ALA A 27 3.35 3.50 -14.54
CA ALA A 27 2.88 4.78 -14.00
C ALA A 27 2.48 4.63 -12.52
N ASP A 28 2.84 5.61 -11.68
CA ASP A 28 2.51 5.60 -10.25
C ASP A 28 1.13 6.23 -10.01
N ILE A 29 0.09 5.42 -10.23
CA ILE A 29 -1.32 5.82 -10.07
C ILE A 29 -1.59 6.45 -8.69
N MET A 30 -0.90 5.99 -7.65
CA MET A 30 -1.10 6.53 -6.30
C MET A 30 -0.48 7.92 -6.13
N ALA A 31 0.65 8.21 -6.79
CA ALA A 31 1.24 9.54 -6.78
C ALA A 31 0.34 10.53 -7.54
N GLU A 32 -0.13 10.15 -8.73
CA GLU A 32 -1.06 10.94 -9.53
C GLU A 32 -2.39 11.20 -8.79
N ALA A 33 -2.94 10.18 -8.12
CA ALA A 33 -4.11 10.33 -7.27
C ALA A 33 -3.84 11.25 -6.07
N GLY A 34 -2.63 11.20 -5.51
CA GLY A 34 -2.13 12.08 -4.45
C GLY A 34 -2.16 13.55 -4.81
N GLU A 35 -1.65 13.88 -6.00
CA GLU A 35 -1.60 15.25 -6.53
C GLU A 35 -3.00 15.83 -6.79
N THR A 36 -3.94 14.98 -7.19
CA THR A 36 -5.31 15.39 -7.58
C THR A 36 -6.38 15.07 -6.51
N LYS A 37 -5.97 14.73 -5.29
CA LYS A 37 -6.88 14.17 -4.28
C LYS A 37 -7.96 15.13 -3.78
N GLY A 38 -7.70 16.44 -3.82
CA GLY A 38 -8.58 17.47 -3.24
C GLY A 38 -8.91 17.16 -1.77
N ASP A 39 -10.19 17.04 -1.46
CA ASP A 39 -10.68 16.75 -0.11
C ASP A 39 -10.73 15.26 0.26
N LYS A 40 -10.45 14.38 -0.71
CA LYS A 40 -10.49 12.94 -0.48
C LYS A 40 -9.39 12.53 0.51
N LEU A 41 -9.67 11.46 1.25
CA LEU A 41 -8.71 10.83 2.12
C LEU A 41 -8.05 9.67 1.35
N LEU A 42 -6.73 9.69 1.23
CA LEU A 42 -5.98 8.64 0.57
C LEU A 42 -5.35 7.68 1.58
N VAL A 43 -5.70 6.40 1.43
CA VAL A 43 -5.21 5.28 2.23
C VAL A 43 -4.33 4.41 1.34
N GLY A 44 -3.03 4.34 1.63
CA GLY A 44 -2.13 3.41 0.96
C GLY A 44 -1.98 2.10 1.74
N PHE A 45 -1.62 1.04 1.04
CA PHE A 45 -1.16 -0.22 1.63
C PHE A 45 0.25 -0.51 1.13
N ALA A 46 1.13 -0.96 2.03
CA ALA A 46 2.50 -1.31 1.70
C ALA A 46 2.90 -2.61 2.38
N ALA A 47 3.30 -3.59 1.59
CA ALA A 47 4.06 -4.73 2.08
C ALA A 47 5.55 -4.36 2.04
N GLU A 48 6.26 -4.57 3.14
CA GLU A 48 7.71 -4.38 3.24
C GLU A 48 8.34 -5.66 3.79
N THR A 49 9.61 -5.86 3.47
CA THR A 49 10.42 -6.97 4.02
C THR A 49 11.51 -6.48 4.97
N GLU A 50 11.80 -5.17 4.96
CA GLU A 50 12.82 -4.52 5.78
C GLU A 50 12.45 -3.06 6.02
N ASN A 51 13.00 -2.45 7.08
CA ASN A 51 12.86 -1.03 7.39
C ASN A 51 11.41 -0.49 7.29
N LEU A 52 10.46 -1.29 7.79
CA LEU A 52 9.00 -1.12 7.59
C LEU A 52 8.53 0.33 7.76
N ILE A 53 8.84 0.95 8.90
CA ILE A 53 8.36 2.29 9.25
C ILE A 53 9.00 3.36 8.35
N GLU A 54 10.30 3.29 8.11
CA GLU A 54 11.00 4.28 7.31
C GLU A 54 10.55 4.24 5.84
N ASN A 55 10.44 3.04 5.26
CA ASN A 55 9.97 2.84 3.89
C ASN A 55 8.52 3.29 3.73
N ALA A 56 7.65 2.96 4.69
CA ALA A 56 6.27 3.38 4.67
C ALA A 56 6.12 4.91 4.81
N GLN A 57 6.91 5.57 5.66
CA GLN A 57 6.93 7.03 5.78
C GLN A 57 7.39 7.71 4.48
N LYS A 58 8.42 7.18 3.82
CA LYS A 58 8.86 7.66 2.50
C LYS A 58 7.73 7.55 1.47
N LYS A 59 7.03 6.41 1.43
CA LYS A 59 5.88 6.18 0.53
C LYS A 59 4.71 7.12 0.85
N LEU A 60 4.40 7.33 2.12
CA LEU A 60 3.35 8.24 2.56
C LEU A 60 3.58 9.67 2.05
N LYS A 61 4.80 10.19 2.24
CA LYS A 61 5.17 11.54 1.78
C LYS A 61 5.20 11.62 0.25
N LYS A 62 5.88 10.68 -0.40
CA LYS A 62 6.05 10.66 -1.87
C LYS A 62 4.72 10.60 -2.61
N LYS A 63 3.73 9.86 -2.08
CA LYS A 63 2.42 9.65 -2.71
C LYS A 63 1.32 10.54 -2.12
N HIS A 64 1.67 11.52 -1.28
CA HIS A 64 0.74 12.46 -0.65
C HIS A 64 -0.45 11.79 0.09
N LEU A 65 -0.19 10.64 0.73
CA LEU A 65 -1.21 9.87 1.43
C LEU A 65 -1.58 10.50 2.76
N ASP A 66 -2.82 10.31 3.21
CA ASP A 66 -3.24 10.70 4.56
C ASP A 66 -2.84 9.63 5.58
N ILE A 67 -2.95 8.34 5.20
CA ILE A 67 -2.48 7.20 5.98
C ILE A 67 -1.87 6.13 5.07
N ILE A 68 -0.95 5.34 5.62
CA ILE A 68 -0.43 4.13 5.00
C ILE A 68 -0.48 2.97 5.99
N VAL A 69 -1.03 1.83 5.56
CA VAL A 69 -1.07 0.59 6.32
C VAL A 69 0.09 -0.27 5.85
N ALA A 70 1.09 -0.44 6.71
CA ALA A 70 2.31 -1.17 6.39
C ALA A 70 2.33 -2.53 7.10
N ASN A 71 2.65 -3.60 6.37
CA ASN A 71 2.78 -4.93 6.95
C ASN A 71 4.08 -5.61 6.55
N ASP A 72 4.72 -6.28 7.51
CA ASP A 72 5.96 -7.03 7.30
C ASP A 72 5.59 -8.43 6.80
N VAL A 73 5.79 -8.66 5.51
CA VAL A 73 5.43 -9.94 4.86
C VAL A 73 6.53 -10.99 4.94
N SER A 74 7.66 -10.68 5.58
CA SER A 74 8.72 -11.67 5.80
C SER A 74 8.34 -12.73 6.83
N LYS A 75 7.32 -12.46 7.67
CA LYS A 75 6.94 -13.32 8.78
C LYS A 75 5.95 -14.43 8.36
N PRO A 76 6.25 -15.71 8.65
CA PRO A 76 5.33 -16.80 8.33
C PRO A 76 4.02 -16.68 9.12
N GLY A 77 2.90 -17.03 8.47
CA GLY A 77 1.58 -17.05 9.11
C GLY A 77 0.89 -15.69 9.29
N ILE A 78 1.39 -14.65 8.60
CA ILE A 78 0.88 -13.27 8.62
C ILE A 78 0.80 -12.75 7.18
N GLY A 79 -0.30 -12.09 6.80
CA GLY A 79 -0.41 -11.41 5.51
C GLY A 79 -1.02 -12.27 4.40
N PHE A 80 -0.31 -12.44 3.28
CA PHE A 80 -0.85 -13.12 2.11
C PHE A 80 -1.14 -14.60 2.41
N GLY A 81 -2.32 -15.08 2.01
CA GLY A 81 -2.72 -16.48 2.20
C GLY A 81 -3.01 -16.93 3.65
N ALA A 82 -2.91 -16.05 4.65
CA ALA A 82 -3.19 -16.35 6.06
C ALA A 82 -4.47 -15.64 6.57
N ASP A 83 -5.10 -16.13 7.64
CA ASP A 83 -6.27 -15.46 8.23
C ASP A 83 -5.92 -14.25 9.12
N TYR A 84 -4.66 -14.18 9.53
CA TYR A 84 -4.13 -13.17 10.45
C TYR A 84 -3.27 -12.15 9.71
N ASN A 85 -3.22 -10.95 10.27
CA ASN A 85 -2.30 -9.92 9.84
C ASN A 85 -1.73 -9.16 11.05
N GLN A 86 -0.57 -8.54 10.85
CA GLN A 86 0.08 -7.67 11.82
C GLN A 86 0.58 -6.47 11.04
N VAL A 87 -0.01 -5.31 11.31
CA VAL A 87 0.20 -4.10 10.51
C VAL A 87 0.57 -2.93 11.41
N SER A 88 1.22 -1.93 10.84
CA SER A 88 1.38 -0.61 11.44
C SER A 88 0.57 0.38 10.62
N ILE A 89 -0.30 1.14 11.28
CA ILE A 89 -1.00 2.26 10.65
C ILE A 89 -0.18 3.51 10.87
N ILE A 90 0.25 4.15 9.78
CA ILE A 90 1.21 5.25 9.80
C ILE A 90 0.57 6.47 9.17
N ASP A 91 0.70 7.62 9.83
CA ASP A 91 0.27 8.93 9.31
C ASP A 91 1.37 9.98 9.53
N ASN A 92 1.06 11.25 9.27
CA ASN A 92 2.00 12.36 9.48
C ASN A 92 2.35 12.63 10.96
N THR A 93 1.61 12.06 11.90
CA THR A 93 1.83 12.22 13.35
C THR A 93 2.67 11.10 13.94
N GLY A 94 2.68 9.92 13.33
CA GLY A 94 3.49 8.80 13.78
C GLY A 94 3.03 7.44 13.25
N ALA A 95 3.56 6.39 13.87
CA ALA A 95 3.24 5.01 13.57
C ALA A 95 2.55 4.34 14.76
N GLU A 96 1.43 3.69 14.50
CA GLU A 96 0.67 2.92 15.48
C GLU A 96 0.74 1.43 15.10
N PRO A 97 1.57 0.62 15.78
CA PRO A 97 1.64 -0.81 15.53
C PRO A 97 0.40 -1.51 16.10
N LEU A 98 -0.21 -2.39 15.31
CA LEU A 98 -1.27 -3.28 15.76
C LEU A 98 -0.71 -4.67 16.08
N PRO A 99 -1.27 -5.37 17.09
CA PRO A 99 -0.90 -6.75 17.36
C PRO A 99 -1.31 -7.67 16.19
N ARG A 100 -0.78 -8.90 16.19
CA ARG A 100 -1.26 -9.94 15.29
C ARG A 100 -2.72 -10.25 15.62
N MET A 101 -3.61 -10.03 14.67
CA MET A 101 -5.06 -10.20 14.85
C MET A 101 -5.71 -10.67 13.54
N PRO A 102 -6.94 -11.19 13.56
CA PRO A 102 -7.66 -11.57 12.35
C PRO A 102 -7.76 -10.40 11.36
N LYS A 103 -7.72 -10.70 10.05
CA LYS A 103 -7.83 -9.69 8.99
C LYS A 103 -9.08 -8.82 9.11
N ALA A 104 -10.19 -9.40 9.56
CA ALA A 104 -11.42 -8.66 9.81
C ALA A 104 -11.24 -7.57 10.88
N GLU A 105 -10.55 -7.90 11.98
CA GLU A 105 -10.29 -6.93 13.05
C GLU A 105 -9.28 -5.86 12.61
N VAL A 106 -8.27 -6.23 11.81
CA VAL A 106 -7.37 -5.24 11.17
C VAL A 106 -8.16 -4.28 10.28
N ALA A 107 -9.11 -4.77 9.48
CA ALA A 107 -9.95 -3.93 8.64
C ALA A 107 -10.81 -2.96 9.49
N HIS A 108 -11.38 -3.43 10.60
CA HIS A 108 -12.10 -2.56 11.53
C HIS A 108 -11.21 -1.46 12.12
N ALA A 109 -9.99 -1.79 12.58
CA ALA A 109 -9.05 -0.81 13.11
C ALA A 109 -8.68 0.26 12.07
N ILE A 110 -8.48 -0.14 10.81
CA ILE A 110 -8.23 0.80 9.69
C ILE A 110 -9.43 1.73 9.48
N LEU A 111 -10.65 1.18 9.44
CA LEU A 111 -11.88 1.96 9.26
C LEU A 111 -12.11 2.93 10.42
N ASP A 112 -11.83 2.54 11.66
CA ASP A 112 -11.91 3.42 12.82
C ASP A 112 -10.93 4.60 12.72
N ARG A 113 -9.72 4.35 12.22
CA ARG A 113 -8.75 5.42 11.97
C ARG A 113 -9.24 6.38 10.89
N ILE A 114 -9.78 5.86 9.79
CA ILE A 114 -10.36 6.67 8.71
C ILE A 114 -11.53 7.52 9.24
N LYS A 115 -12.43 6.93 10.03
CA LYS A 115 -13.57 7.63 10.63
C LYS A 115 -13.12 8.80 11.52
N LYS A 116 -12.09 8.61 12.36
CA LYS A 116 -11.51 9.68 13.18
C LYS A 116 -10.98 10.83 12.31
N LEU A 117 -10.30 10.53 11.22
CA LEU A 117 -9.74 11.54 10.31
C LEU A 117 -10.82 12.33 9.57
N LEU A 118 -11.88 11.64 9.12
CA LEU A 118 -13.04 12.30 8.49
C LEU A 118 -13.77 13.22 9.48
N GLY A 119 -14.00 12.77 10.72
CA GLY A 119 -14.61 13.59 11.77
C GLY A 119 -13.76 14.80 12.17
N GLY A 120 -12.42 14.65 12.15
CA GLY A 120 -11.49 15.74 12.42
C GLY A 120 -11.31 16.74 11.28
N LYS A 121 -11.53 16.34 10.01
CA LYS A 121 -11.58 17.26 8.86
C LYS A 121 -12.87 18.08 8.83
N ALA A 122 -14.00 17.48 9.21
CA ALA A 122 -15.28 18.20 9.31
C ALA A 122 -15.24 19.35 10.32
N LYS A 123 -14.60 19.15 11.48
CA LYS A 123 -14.47 20.20 12.52
C LYS A 123 -13.53 21.36 12.17
N ARG A 124 -12.61 21.19 11.22
CA ARG A 124 -11.67 22.24 10.79
C ARG A 124 -12.22 23.14 9.68
N ARG A 125 -13.46 22.90 9.25
CA ARG A 125 -14.16 23.60 8.16
C ARG A 125 -15.25 24.56 8.64
N CYS A 126 -15.48 24.63 9.96
CA CYS A 126 -16.31 25.64 10.62
C CYS A 126 -15.40 26.68 11.28
#